data_AF-A0A165ZSV4-F1
#
_entry.id   AF-A0A165ZSV4-F1
#
_cell.length_a   1.000
_cell.length_b   1.000
_cell.length_c   1.000
_cell.angle_alpha   90.00
_cell.angle_beta   90.00
_cell.angle_gamma   90.00
#
_symmetry.space_group_name_H-M   'P 1'
#
loop_
_entity.id
_entity.type
_entity.pdbx_description
1 polymer ?
#
loop_
_entity_poly.entity_id
_entity_poly.type
_entity_poly.pdbx_seq_one_letter_code
_entity_poly.pdbx_strand_id
1 'polypeptide(L)'
;MRLFKGSSPSYRLSINNTEHDAPIIRGQTILEAARAGDIQIPNMCTVGECGTCRCQVTEGQVKLKRDITHHIPIDEIREGHVLACQSIALSELKVTVPGFGNQMSEASINGSIAQIKTLTHDIVEVKLKLAQPVRYIAGQYARLSVPGIEKLSRTPRNYSFAAPAPEGGTDKPVFYIRHVPGGDFTDWLFSQDRTGAPIVLEKVYGDFHYHTTDRPVLCFAGGSGIAPIKALLQHMQIQKQFRPVTFFFGARREEDLLWQEGLQQIQADWPEPFRYLPVLSEEPTHSRWQGRRGYITEHLHKEVQHIGNCDAYLCGPPEMVDAIETALRADIPPERIHCDKFLDQRSVSALKQAQDQYADIQN
;
A
#
# COMPACT_ATOMS: atom_id res chain seq x y z
N MET A 1 19.98 -23.89 -36.22
CA MET A 1 19.04 -24.45 -35.23
C MET A 1 19.81 -24.71 -33.93
N ARG A 2 19.98 -23.67 -33.09
CA ARG A 2 20.59 -23.82 -31.75
C ARG A 2 19.50 -24.33 -30.81
N LEU A 3 19.60 -25.60 -30.43
CA LEU A 3 18.78 -26.21 -29.39
C LEU A 3 19.05 -25.48 -28.07
N PHE A 4 18.04 -24.75 -27.56
CA PHE A 4 18.04 -24.30 -26.17
C PHE A 4 18.06 -25.55 -25.28
N LYS A 5 19.21 -25.85 -24.68
CA LYS A 5 19.30 -26.79 -23.56
C LYS A 5 18.40 -26.24 -22.45
N GLY A 6 17.26 -26.88 -22.23
CA GLY A 6 16.42 -26.61 -21.06
C GLY A 6 17.26 -26.75 -19.81
N SER A 7 17.41 -25.66 -19.07
CA SER A 7 18.13 -25.62 -17.80
C SER A 7 17.45 -26.59 -16.81
N SER A 8 18.18 -27.61 -16.38
CA SER A 8 17.68 -28.62 -15.44
C SER A 8 17.23 -27.98 -14.12
N PRO A 9 16.16 -28.50 -13.48
CA PRO A 9 15.75 -28.05 -12.15
C PRO A 9 16.94 -28.13 -11.20
N SER A 10 17.17 -27.04 -10.47
CA SER A 10 18.31 -26.90 -9.56
C SER A 10 17.91 -27.18 -8.13
N TYR A 11 16.66 -26.87 -7.76
CA TYR A 11 16.10 -27.11 -6.43
C TYR A 11 14.59 -27.43 -6.52
N ARG A 12 13.93 -27.70 -5.39
CA ARG A 12 12.47 -27.79 -5.26
C ARG A 12 11.94 -26.78 -4.24
N LEU A 13 10.76 -26.25 -4.52
CA LEU A 13 9.94 -25.45 -3.63
C LEU A 13 8.85 -26.36 -3.06
N SER A 14 8.64 -26.32 -1.74
CA SER A 14 7.50 -26.97 -1.09
C SER A 14 6.75 -25.98 -0.20
N ILE A 15 5.42 -26.01 -0.24
CA ILE A 15 4.58 -25.18 0.62
C ILE A 15 4.18 -25.98 1.87
N ASN A 16 4.55 -25.47 3.05
CA ASN A 16 4.29 -26.14 4.32
C ASN A 16 2.80 -26.46 4.49
N ASN A 17 2.52 -27.63 5.09
CA ASN A 17 1.17 -28.11 5.39
C ASN A 17 0.26 -28.31 4.15
N THR A 18 0.86 -28.56 2.98
CA THR A 18 0.15 -28.89 1.74
C THR A 18 0.92 -29.93 0.94
N GLU A 19 0.30 -30.47 -0.11
CA GLU A 19 0.98 -31.28 -1.13
C GLU A 19 1.57 -30.45 -2.28
N HIS A 20 1.50 -29.11 -2.21
CA HIS A 20 2.00 -28.25 -3.26
C HIS A 20 3.54 -28.21 -3.28
N ASP A 21 4.12 -28.67 -4.39
CA ASP A 21 5.52 -28.52 -4.71
C ASP A 21 5.74 -28.02 -6.15
N ALA A 22 6.91 -27.43 -6.40
CA ALA A 22 7.29 -26.95 -7.72
C ALA A 22 8.80 -27.08 -7.94
N PRO A 23 9.26 -27.44 -9.16
CA PRO A 23 10.68 -27.37 -9.49
C PRO A 23 11.14 -25.90 -9.54
N ILE A 24 12.35 -25.65 -9.05
CA ILE A 24 13.02 -24.36 -9.12
C ILE A 24 14.17 -24.44 -10.12
N ILE A 25 14.15 -23.59 -11.15
CA ILE A 25 15.29 -23.37 -12.04
C ILE A 25 16.22 -22.33 -11.41
N ARG A 26 17.53 -22.53 -11.48
CA ARG A 26 18.52 -21.59 -10.92
C ARG A 26 18.26 -20.16 -11.39
N GLY A 27 18.25 -19.23 -10.45
CA GLY A 27 17.98 -17.81 -10.72
C GLY A 27 16.51 -17.42 -10.62
N GLN A 28 15.58 -18.37 -10.54
CA GLN A 28 14.17 -18.07 -10.29
C GLN A 28 13.93 -17.59 -8.86
N THR A 29 12.98 -16.68 -8.76
CA THR A 29 12.35 -16.29 -7.50
C THR A 29 11.38 -17.36 -7.02
N ILE A 30 11.06 -17.35 -5.71
CA ILE A 30 10.01 -18.21 -5.14
C ILE A 30 8.71 -18.06 -5.93
N LEU A 31 8.32 -16.84 -6.29
CA LEU A 31 7.07 -16.60 -7.00
C LEU A 31 7.06 -17.16 -8.43
N GLU A 32 8.18 -17.07 -9.15
CA GLU A 32 8.32 -17.63 -10.49
C GLU A 32 8.27 -19.16 -10.47
N ALA A 33 8.98 -19.79 -9.53
CA ALA A 33 8.95 -21.24 -9.35
C ALA A 33 7.54 -21.72 -8.97
N ALA A 34 6.88 -21.05 -8.01
CA ALA A 34 5.51 -21.35 -7.60
C ALA A 34 4.54 -21.31 -8.80
N ARG A 35 4.59 -20.25 -9.60
CA ARG A 35 3.74 -20.12 -10.81
C ARG A 35 4.02 -21.21 -11.84
N ALA A 36 5.28 -21.60 -12.03
CA ALA A 36 5.63 -22.68 -12.95
C ALA A 36 5.10 -24.05 -12.50
N GLY A 37 4.85 -24.23 -11.21
CA GLY A 37 4.18 -25.41 -10.64
C GLY A 37 2.70 -25.20 -10.33
N ASP A 38 2.04 -24.22 -10.97
CA ASP A 38 0.62 -23.88 -10.76
C ASP A 38 0.23 -23.51 -9.32
N ILE A 39 1.19 -23.14 -8.48
CA ILE A 39 0.98 -22.66 -7.11
C ILE A 39 0.72 -21.15 -7.12
N GLN A 40 -0.52 -20.76 -6.79
CA GLN A 40 -0.95 -19.36 -6.79
C GLN A 40 -0.62 -18.67 -5.46
N ILE A 41 0.66 -18.35 -5.23
CA ILE A 41 1.05 -17.45 -4.12
C ILE A 41 0.41 -16.07 -4.36
N PRO A 42 -0.31 -15.49 -3.37
CA PRO A 42 -0.90 -14.17 -3.49
C PRO A 42 0.13 -13.15 -3.96
N ASN A 43 -0.18 -12.38 -5.00
CA ASN A 43 0.73 -11.38 -5.54
C ASN A 43 -0.07 -10.27 -6.25
N MET A 44 0.57 -9.11 -6.42
CA MET A 44 -0.02 -7.98 -7.15
C MET A 44 1.01 -7.38 -8.13
N CYS A 45 2.11 -6.84 -7.63
CA CYS A 45 3.03 -6.06 -8.47
C CYS A 45 4.18 -6.86 -9.10
N THR A 46 4.59 -7.97 -8.45
CA THR A 46 5.79 -8.77 -8.78
C THR A 46 7.14 -8.04 -8.76
N VAL A 47 7.17 -6.75 -8.41
CA VAL A 47 8.37 -5.89 -8.41
C VAL A 47 8.84 -5.50 -7.00
N GLY A 48 8.17 -6.01 -5.95
CA GLY A 48 8.57 -5.82 -4.56
C GLY A 48 7.98 -4.60 -3.84
N GLU A 49 7.01 -3.93 -4.45
CA GLU A 49 6.44 -2.66 -3.94
C GLU A 49 5.04 -2.81 -3.29
N CYS A 50 4.43 -4.00 -3.34
CA CYS A 50 3.03 -4.19 -2.88
C CYS A 50 2.89 -5.00 -1.59
N GLY A 51 3.97 -5.64 -1.11
CA GLY A 51 3.95 -6.57 0.03
C GLY A 51 3.13 -7.87 -0.12
N THR A 52 2.21 -7.97 -1.09
CA THR A 52 1.21 -9.06 -1.19
C THR A 52 1.80 -10.48 -1.21
N CYS A 53 2.99 -10.66 -1.80
CA CYS A 53 3.63 -11.98 -1.90
C CYS A 53 4.51 -12.33 -0.70
N ARG A 54 4.23 -11.75 0.46
CA ARG A 54 4.93 -12.07 1.71
C ARG A 54 4.73 -13.54 2.06
N CYS A 55 5.82 -14.23 2.34
CA CYS A 55 5.86 -15.61 2.84
C CYS A 55 7.00 -15.74 3.87
N GLN A 56 7.13 -16.91 4.48
CA GLN A 56 8.25 -17.22 5.38
C GLN A 56 9.01 -18.43 4.86
N VAL A 57 10.32 -18.30 4.69
CA VAL A 57 11.22 -19.43 4.43
C VAL A 57 11.50 -20.13 5.76
N THR A 58 11.01 -21.36 5.91
CA THR A 58 11.21 -22.16 7.13
C THR A 58 12.39 -23.11 7.00
N GLU A 59 12.72 -23.54 5.78
CA GLU A 59 13.93 -24.31 5.48
C GLU A 59 14.54 -23.81 4.17
N GLY A 60 15.87 -23.76 4.11
CA GLY A 60 16.62 -23.34 2.93
C GLY A 60 17.09 -21.88 2.98
N GLN A 61 17.68 -21.42 1.88
CA GLN A 61 18.30 -20.10 1.77
C GLN A 61 17.87 -19.38 0.51
N VAL A 62 17.70 -18.06 0.63
CA VAL A 62 17.35 -17.18 -0.48
C VAL A 62 18.30 -15.99 -0.55
N LYS A 63 18.46 -15.45 -1.76
CA LYS A 63 19.06 -14.15 -2.01
C LYS A 63 17.96 -13.14 -2.34
N LEU A 64 17.90 -12.05 -1.59
CA LEU A 64 17.01 -10.93 -1.91
C LEU A 64 17.53 -10.18 -3.15
N LYS A 65 16.64 -9.91 -4.12
CA LYS A 65 16.94 -9.12 -5.33
C LYS A 65 17.11 -7.63 -5.02
N ARG A 66 16.48 -7.17 -3.95
CA ARG A 66 16.42 -5.78 -3.52
C ARG A 66 16.11 -5.70 -2.03
N ASP A 67 16.22 -4.50 -1.50
CA ASP A 67 15.70 -4.18 -0.18
C ASP A 67 14.17 -4.31 -0.16
N ILE A 68 13.67 -4.97 0.89
CA ILE A 68 12.25 -5.25 1.15
C ILE A 68 11.79 -4.71 2.51
N THR A 69 12.66 -3.96 3.20
CA THR A 69 12.41 -3.46 4.56
C THR A 69 11.22 -2.51 4.67
N HIS A 70 10.75 -1.95 3.55
CA HIS A 70 9.50 -1.20 3.47
C HIS A 70 8.24 -2.04 3.72
N HIS A 71 8.34 -3.38 3.70
CA HIS A 71 7.21 -4.31 3.87
C HIS A 71 7.44 -5.41 4.91
N ILE A 72 8.70 -5.63 5.28
CA ILE A 72 9.11 -6.69 6.20
C ILE A 72 10.24 -6.14 7.07
N PRO A 73 10.00 -5.86 8.36
CA PRO A 73 11.03 -5.42 9.29
C PRO A 73 12.24 -6.35 9.32
N ILE A 74 13.41 -5.79 9.62
CA ILE A 74 14.69 -6.53 9.61
C ILE A 74 14.65 -7.77 10.53
N ASP A 75 14.01 -7.67 11.69
CA ASP A 75 13.90 -8.81 12.62
C ASP A 75 13.07 -9.95 12.04
N GLU A 76 11.98 -9.63 11.34
CA GLU A 76 11.20 -10.65 10.64
C GLU A 76 11.96 -11.24 9.44
N ILE A 77 12.77 -10.44 8.74
CA ILE A 77 13.66 -10.97 7.68
C ILE A 77 14.64 -12.00 8.28
N ARG A 78 15.17 -11.74 9.48
CA ARG A 78 16.04 -12.70 10.21
C ARG A 78 15.29 -13.98 10.58
N GLU A 79 13.98 -13.89 10.82
CA GLU A 79 13.08 -15.02 11.04
C GLU A 79 12.60 -15.71 9.74
N GLY A 80 13.14 -15.29 8.59
CA GLY A 80 12.87 -15.90 7.28
C GLY A 80 11.69 -15.30 6.53
N HIS A 81 11.07 -14.21 7.01
CA HIS A 81 10.02 -13.51 6.27
C HIS A 81 10.60 -12.79 5.04
N VAL A 82 10.00 -13.04 3.88
CA VAL A 82 10.48 -12.50 2.60
C VAL A 82 9.33 -12.17 1.66
N LEU A 83 9.62 -11.42 0.59
CA LEU A 83 8.72 -11.26 -0.54
C LEU A 83 9.06 -12.33 -1.59
N ALA A 84 8.12 -13.23 -1.88
CA ALA A 84 8.34 -14.34 -2.83
C ALA A 84 8.80 -13.86 -4.22
N CYS A 85 8.33 -12.68 -4.69
CA CYS A 85 8.73 -12.11 -5.98
C CYS A 85 10.14 -11.52 -6.00
N GLN A 86 10.76 -11.29 -4.84
CA GLN A 86 12.09 -10.69 -4.71
C GLN A 86 13.10 -11.64 -4.07
N SER A 87 12.79 -12.93 -3.94
CA SER A 87 13.63 -13.90 -3.23
C SER A 87 14.05 -15.01 -4.17
N ILE A 88 15.31 -15.00 -4.61
CA ILE A 88 15.92 -16.03 -5.48
C ILE A 88 16.35 -17.21 -4.61
N ALA A 89 15.96 -18.43 -5.00
CA ALA A 89 16.37 -19.63 -4.29
C ALA A 89 17.88 -19.92 -4.44
N LEU A 90 18.55 -20.24 -3.33
CA LEU A 90 19.93 -20.73 -3.30
C LEU A 90 20.04 -22.20 -2.87
N SER A 91 18.94 -22.81 -2.45
CA SER A 91 18.84 -24.21 -2.05
C SER A 91 17.42 -24.73 -2.27
N GLU A 92 17.17 -25.98 -1.92
CA GLU A 92 15.82 -26.50 -1.60
C GLU A 92 15.12 -25.57 -0.62
N LEU A 93 13.84 -25.27 -0.86
CA LEU A 93 13.06 -24.34 -0.04
C LEU A 93 11.80 -25.00 0.50
N LYS A 94 11.57 -24.87 1.81
CA LYS A 94 10.23 -24.95 2.39
C LYS A 94 9.76 -23.57 2.81
N VAL A 95 8.54 -23.22 2.41
CA VAL A 95 7.95 -21.92 2.72
C VAL A 95 6.56 -22.06 3.32
N THR A 96 6.25 -21.20 4.28
CA THR A 96 4.89 -20.96 4.75
C THR A 96 4.32 -19.78 3.97
N VAL A 97 3.19 -19.98 3.30
CA VAL A 97 2.49 -18.93 2.56
C VAL A 97 1.14 -18.68 3.23
N PRO A 98 0.82 -17.45 3.66
CA PRO A 98 -0.50 -17.14 4.20
C PRO A 98 -1.61 -17.55 3.23
N GLY A 99 -2.56 -18.37 3.72
CA GLY A 99 -3.68 -18.90 2.93
C GLY A 99 -3.45 -20.27 2.29
N PHE A 100 -2.29 -20.90 2.51
CA PHE A 100 -2.02 -22.29 2.13
C PHE A 100 -2.06 -23.24 3.33
N GLY A 101 -2.61 -24.45 3.13
CA GLY A 101 -2.80 -25.47 4.18
C GLY A 101 -3.93 -25.15 5.15
N ASN A 102 -4.05 -25.91 6.23
CA ASN A 102 -4.98 -25.61 7.34
C ASN A 102 -4.56 -24.39 8.18
N GLN A 103 -3.64 -23.55 7.66
CA GLN A 103 -3.46 -22.20 8.17
C GLN A 103 -4.65 -21.37 7.71
N MET A 104 -5.77 -21.55 8.42
CA MET A 104 -6.74 -20.46 8.61
C MET A 104 -5.90 -19.28 9.09
N SER A 105 -5.68 -18.31 8.20
CA SER A 105 -5.17 -17.01 8.60
C SER A 105 -6.07 -16.49 9.71
N GLU A 106 -5.53 -15.70 10.63
CA GLU A 106 -6.30 -14.89 11.58
C GLU A 106 -7.64 -14.48 10.94
N ALA A 107 -8.75 -14.86 11.59
CA ALA A 107 -10.04 -15.07 10.94
C ALA A 107 -10.49 -13.91 10.03
N SER A 108 -10.68 -14.19 8.74
CA SER A 108 -11.35 -13.29 7.82
C SER A 108 -12.70 -12.88 8.37
N ILE A 109 -13.04 -11.59 8.27
CA ILE A 109 -14.26 -11.03 8.82
C ILE A 109 -15.25 -10.80 7.68
N ASN A 110 -16.35 -11.55 7.71
CA ASN A 110 -17.47 -11.31 6.82
C ASN A 110 -18.15 -9.97 7.15
N GLY A 111 -18.67 -9.32 6.13
CA GLY A 111 -19.43 -8.09 6.28
C GLY A 111 -20.21 -7.73 5.02
N SER A 112 -20.68 -6.49 4.99
CA SER A 112 -21.31 -5.89 3.82
C SER A 112 -20.91 -4.43 3.66
N ILE A 113 -21.11 -3.89 2.46
CA ILE A 113 -20.99 -2.46 2.22
C ILE A 113 -22.20 -1.77 2.86
N ALA A 114 -21.97 -0.96 3.89
CA ALA A 114 -23.04 -0.25 4.61
C ALA A 114 -23.41 1.07 3.94
N GLN A 115 -22.45 1.73 3.31
CA GLN A 115 -22.65 3.03 2.65
C GLN A 115 -21.56 3.26 1.61
N ILE A 116 -21.96 3.87 0.49
CA ILE A 116 -21.05 4.46 -0.50
C ILE A 116 -21.39 5.95 -0.63
N LYS A 117 -20.39 6.81 -0.50
CA LYS A 117 -20.52 8.26 -0.70
C LYS A 117 -19.50 8.72 -1.74
N THR A 118 -19.97 9.33 -2.82
CA THR A 118 -19.10 9.97 -3.81
C THR A 118 -18.34 11.14 -3.16
N LEU A 119 -17.02 11.15 -3.33
CA LEU A 119 -16.15 12.23 -2.84
C LEU A 119 -15.66 13.12 -3.97
N THR A 120 -15.25 12.52 -5.09
CA THR A 120 -14.87 13.19 -6.35
C THR A 120 -15.47 12.42 -7.53
N HIS A 121 -15.17 12.84 -8.75
CA HIS A 121 -15.59 12.16 -9.97
C HIS A 121 -15.09 10.70 -10.06
N ASP A 122 -13.97 10.36 -9.40
CA ASP A 122 -13.34 9.04 -9.46
C ASP A 122 -13.03 8.44 -8.08
N ILE A 123 -13.46 9.02 -6.95
CA ILE A 123 -13.21 8.46 -5.61
C ILE A 123 -14.49 8.40 -4.79
N VAL A 124 -14.72 7.26 -4.14
CA VAL A 124 -15.82 7.04 -3.21
C VAL A 124 -15.31 6.72 -1.80
N GLU A 125 -16.02 7.18 -0.78
CA GLU A 125 -15.94 6.66 0.58
C GLU A 125 -16.81 5.41 0.68
N VAL A 126 -16.21 4.30 1.09
CA VAL A 126 -16.91 3.03 1.35
C VAL A 126 -16.84 2.75 2.84
N LYS A 127 -17.99 2.69 3.50
CA LYS A 127 -18.12 2.25 4.89
C LYS A 127 -18.63 0.82 4.92
N LEU A 128 -17.96 -0.05 5.66
CA LEU A 128 -18.39 -1.43 5.83
C LEU A 128 -19.26 -1.59 7.08
N LYS A 129 -19.96 -2.72 7.15
CA LYS A 129 -20.50 -3.30 8.38
C LYS A 129 -19.97 -4.72 8.49
N LEU A 130 -19.09 -4.95 9.45
CA LEU A 130 -18.45 -6.23 9.71
C LEU A 130 -19.23 -7.03 10.76
N ALA A 131 -19.12 -8.36 10.70
CA ALA A 131 -19.71 -9.28 11.67
C ALA A 131 -19.05 -9.20 13.04
N GLN A 132 -17.78 -8.80 13.10
CA GLN A 132 -17.02 -8.56 14.32
C GLN A 132 -16.09 -7.35 14.16
N PRO A 133 -15.70 -6.67 15.25
CA PRO A 133 -14.77 -5.56 15.18
C PRO A 133 -13.39 -5.98 14.64
N VAL A 134 -12.84 -5.18 13.73
CA VAL A 134 -11.44 -5.28 13.30
C VAL A 134 -10.59 -4.30 14.09
N ARG A 135 -9.39 -4.72 14.49
CA ARG A 135 -8.38 -3.88 15.13
C ARG A 135 -7.26 -3.59 14.15
N TYR A 136 -6.79 -2.35 14.13
CA TYR A 136 -5.72 -1.89 13.26
C TYR A 136 -5.13 -0.59 13.82
N ILE A 137 -3.89 -0.28 13.42
CA ILE A 137 -3.24 0.99 13.73
C ILE A 137 -3.52 1.98 12.58
N ALA A 138 -3.70 3.25 12.90
CA ALA A 138 -3.90 4.29 11.90
C ALA A 138 -2.74 4.28 10.88
N GLY A 139 -3.08 4.26 9.59
CA GLY A 139 -2.15 4.11 8.47
C GLY A 139 -2.20 2.72 7.81
N GLN A 140 -2.55 1.67 8.56
CA GLN A 140 -2.62 0.31 8.04
C GLN A 140 -3.71 0.14 6.97
N TYR A 141 -3.63 -0.98 6.26
CA TYR A 141 -4.60 -1.37 5.25
C TYR A 141 -5.15 -2.76 5.48
N ALA A 142 -6.25 -3.07 4.79
CA ALA A 142 -6.79 -4.42 4.74
C ALA A 142 -6.94 -4.91 3.31
N ARG A 143 -6.99 -6.23 3.17
CA ARG A 143 -7.37 -6.91 1.94
C ARG A 143 -8.88 -7.12 1.90
N LEU A 144 -9.51 -6.59 0.85
CA LEU A 144 -10.95 -6.74 0.61
C LEU A 144 -11.19 -7.66 -0.58
N SER A 145 -12.08 -8.65 -0.41
CA SER A 145 -12.59 -9.52 -1.47
C SER A 145 -14.11 -9.53 -1.49
N VAL A 146 -14.70 -9.89 -2.63
CA VAL A 146 -16.16 -9.98 -2.80
C VAL A 146 -16.53 -11.46 -2.94
N PRO A 147 -17.21 -12.07 -1.94
CA PRO A 147 -17.63 -13.45 -2.03
C PRO A 147 -18.75 -13.60 -3.07
N GLY A 148 -18.80 -14.77 -3.73
CA GLY A 148 -19.79 -15.06 -4.78
C GLY A 148 -19.44 -14.52 -6.17
N ILE A 149 -18.35 -13.78 -6.33
CA ILE A 149 -17.81 -13.37 -7.62
C ILE A 149 -16.41 -13.95 -7.75
N GLU A 150 -16.25 -15.07 -8.47
CA GLU A 150 -15.03 -15.90 -8.50
C GLU A 150 -13.74 -15.07 -8.62
N LYS A 151 -13.69 -14.13 -9.57
CA LYS A 151 -12.51 -13.28 -9.81
C LYS A 151 -12.20 -12.37 -8.61
N LEU A 152 -13.23 -11.77 -7.99
CA LEU A 152 -13.09 -10.86 -6.85
C LEU A 152 -12.96 -11.59 -5.50
N SER A 153 -13.41 -12.84 -5.41
CA SER A 153 -13.19 -13.72 -4.27
C SER A 153 -11.74 -14.20 -4.20
N ARG A 154 -11.11 -14.48 -5.34
CA ARG A 154 -9.72 -15.00 -5.40
C ARG A 154 -8.65 -13.93 -5.50
N THR A 155 -9.03 -12.70 -5.86
CA THR A 155 -8.09 -11.60 -6.03
C THR A 155 -8.50 -10.42 -5.12
N PRO A 156 -8.22 -10.49 -3.81
CA PRO A 156 -8.47 -9.37 -2.93
C PRO A 156 -7.60 -8.16 -3.33
N ARG A 157 -8.06 -6.96 -2.96
CA ARG A 157 -7.35 -5.70 -3.19
C ARG A 157 -7.03 -5.01 -1.87
N ASN A 158 -5.90 -4.31 -1.83
CA ASN A 158 -5.45 -3.56 -0.67
C ASN A 158 -6.15 -2.21 -0.62
N TYR A 159 -6.75 -1.86 0.51
CA TYR A 159 -7.30 -0.53 0.76
C TYR A 159 -6.95 -0.08 2.17
N SER A 160 -6.31 1.09 2.27
CA SER A 160 -5.91 1.67 3.55
C SER A 160 -7.12 2.21 4.31
N PHE A 161 -7.13 2.01 5.63
CA PHE A 161 -8.20 2.51 6.48
C PHE A 161 -8.19 4.04 6.49
N ALA A 162 -9.35 4.66 6.26
CA ALA A 162 -9.53 6.11 6.16
C ALA A 162 -9.92 6.77 7.50
N ALA A 163 -9.93 6.02 8.59
CA ALA A 163 -10.22 6.48 9.95
C ALA A 163 -9.45 5.60 10.94
N PRO A 164 -9.08 6.10 12.14
CA PRO A 164 -8.45 5.28 13.17
C PRO A 164 -9.45 4.30 13.81
N ALA A 165 -8.94 3.14 14.25
CA ALA A 165 -9.71 2.24 15.11
C ALA A 165 -9.71 2.74 16.56
N PRO A 166 -10.84 2.64 17.29
CA PRO A 166 -10.82 2.76 18.75
C PRO A 166 -10.12 1.54 19.38
N GLU A 167 -9.78 1.61 20.67
CA GLU A 167 -9.03 0.56 21.39
C GLU A 167 -9.66 -0.84 21.28
N GLY A 168 -11.00 -0.92 21.28
CA GLY A 168 -11.75 -2.18 21.11
C GLY A 168 -11.83 -2.70 19.68
N GLY A 169 -11.39 -1.94 18.68
CA GLY A 169 -11.65 -2.17 17.26
C GLY A 169 -12.97 -1.59 16.77
N THR A 170 -13.20 -1.62 15.45
CA THR A 170 -14.43 -1.11 14.83
C THR A 170 -15.06 -2.15 13.93
N ASP A 171 -16.38 -2.26 13.96
CA ASP A 171 -17.15 -3.05 12.99
C ASP A 171 -17.58 -2.22 11.77
N LYS A 172 -17.16 -0.94 11.70
CA LYS A 172 -17.50 -0.01 10.61
C LYS A 172 -16.25 0.70 10.07
N PRO A 173 -15.23 -0.04 9.58
CA PRO A 173 -14.09 0.59 8.93
C PRO A 173 -14.54 1.36 7.68
N VAL A 174 -13.76 2.39 7.34
CA VAL A 174 -14.01 3.31 6.22
C VAL A 174 -12.80 3.27 5.28
N PHE A 175 -13.03 3.32 3.97
CA PHE A 175 -12.01 3.27 2.92
C PHE A 175 -12.29 4.34 1.87
N TYR A 176 -11.24 4.95 1.30
CA TYR A 176 -11.39 5.78 0.09
C TYR A 176 -10.88 5.00 -1.11
N ILE A 177 -11.80 4.68 -2.03
CA ILE A 177 -11.52 3.81 -3.16
C ILE A 177 -11.63 4.63 -4.44
N ARG A 178 -10.53 4.68 -5.18
CA ARG A 178 -10.46 5.31 -6.51
C ARG A 178 -10.94 4.34 -7.59
N HIS A 179 -11.67 4.84 -8.57
CA HIS A 179 -11.98 4.12 -9.80
C HIS A 179 -10.73 3.98 -10.65
N VAL A 180 -10.31 2.74 -10.89
CA VAL A 180 -9.29 2.41 -11.88
C VAL A 180 -10.00 1.81 -13.09
N PRO A 181 -10.04 2.51 -14.25
CA PRO A 181 -10.70 1.99 -15.44
C PRO A 181 -10.10 0.66 -15.89
N GLY A 182 -10.95 -0.36 -16.06
CA GLY A 182 -10.54 -1.73 -16.40
C GLY A 182 -10.14 -2.57 -15.18
N GLY A 183 -10.23 -2.00 -13.97
CA GLY A 183 -9.91 -2.70 -12.73
C GLY A 183 -11.09 -3.53 -12.24
N ASP A 184 -10.89 -4.84 -12.06
CA ASP A 184 -11.97 -5.79 -11.71
C ASP A 184 -12.84 -5.33 -10.52
N PHE A 185 -12.20 -4.94 -9.42
CA PHE A 185 -12.90 -4.56 -8.20
C PHE A 185 -13.55 -3.18 -8.34
N THR A 186 -12.85 -2.22 -8.92
CA THR A 186 -13.28 -0.83 -8.99
C THR A 186 -14.35 -0.63 -10.04
N ASP A 187 -14.27 -1.30 -11.20
CA ASP A 187 -15.36 -1.31 -12.19
C ASP A 187 -16.62 -1.93 -11.58
N TRP A 188 -16.50 -3.04 -10.85
CA TRP A 188 -17.62 -3.63 -10.11
C TRP A 188 -18.22 -2.66 -9.08
N LEU A 189 -17.38 -1.99 -8.29
CA LEU A 189 -17.82 -1.08 -7.24
C LEU A 189 -18.53 0.16 -7.79
N PHE A 190 -18.04 0.71 -8.90
CA PHE A 190 -18.54 1.96 -9.49
C PHE A 190 -19.69 1.75 -10.49
N SER A 191 -19.95 0.52 -10.97
CA SER A 191 -20.98 0.30 -12.00
C SER A 191 -22.42 0.53 -11.52
N GLN A 192 -22.67 0.44 -10.21
CA GLN A 192 -23.98 0.65 -9.57
C GLN A 192 -23.79 0.76 -8.06
N ASP A 193 -24.84 1.17 -7.33
CA ASP A 193 -24.82 1.10 -5.86
C ASP A 193 -24.60 -0.35 -5.40
N ARG A 194 -23.64 -0.52 -4.49
CA ARG A 194 -23.28 -1.80 -3.86
C ARG A 194 -23.65 -1.84 -2.37
N THR A 195 -24.44 -0.90 -1.87
CA THR A 195 -24.98 -0.96 -0.51
C THR A 195 -25.68 -2.31 -0.27
N GLY A 196 -25.33 -2.98 0.82
CA GLY A 196 -25.78 -4.33 1.16
C GLY A 196 -24.97 -5.46 0.51
N ALA A 197 -24.13 -5.20 -0.48
CA ALA A 197 -23.32 -6.23 -1.13
C ALA A 197 -22.34 -6.86 -0.13
N PRO A 198 -22.14 -8.19 -0.18
CA PRO A 198 -21.24 -8.86 0.74
C PRO A 198 -19.78 -8.49 0.45
N ILE A 199 -18.99 -8.39 1.50
CA ILE A 199 -17.55 -8.13 1.44
C ILE A 199 -16.87 -8.99 2.49
N VAL A 200 -15.63 -9.41 2.23
CA VAL A 200 -14.78 -10.06 3.22
C VAL A 200 -13.57 -9.18 3.46
N LEU A 201 -13.31 -8.87 4.74
CA LEU A 201 -12.05 -8.28 5.18
C LEU A 201 -11.14 -9.42 5.61
N GLU A 202 -10.10 -9.70 4.84
CA GLU A 202 -9.27 -10.89 5.08
C GLU A 202 -8.30 -10.69 6.23
N LYS A 203 -7.39 -9.72 6.12
CA LYS A 203 -6.36 -9.45 7.11
C LYS A 203 -5.89 -8.00 7.04
N VAL A 204 -5.41 -7.51 8.17
CA VAL A 204 -4.77 -6.20 8.33
C VAL A 204 -3.27 -6.33 8.09
N TYR A 205 -2.71 -5.38 7.35
CA TYR A 205 -1.31 -5.31 6.96
C TYR A 205 -0.83 -3.86 6.97
N GLY A 206 0.48 -3.68 6.76
CA GLY A 206 1.09 -2.38 6.49
C GLY A 206 1.99 -1.93 7.65
N ASP A 207 3.23 -1.61 7.29
CA ASP A 207 4.22 -0.98 8.18
C ASP A 207 4.12 0.56 8.13
N PHE A 208 3.38 1.09 7.16
CA PHE A 208 2.93 2.48 7.19
C PHE A 208 1.88 2.62 8.29
N HIS A 209 2.29 3.13 9.45
CA HIS A 209 1.37 3.39 10.55
C HIS A 209 1.87 4.53 11.45
N TYR A 210 1.01 5.01 12.34
CA TYR A 210 1.39 6.05 13.29
C TYR A 210 2.54 5.59 14.18
N HIS A 211 3.61 6.38 14.26
CA HIS A 211 4.71 6.20 15.20
C HIS A 211 4.66 7.27 16.30
N THR A 212 4.65 6.82 17.56
CA THR A 212 4.66 7.69 18.75
C THR A 212 6.04 8.31 18.94
N THR A 213 6.19 9.56 18.55
CA THR A 213 7.40 10.38 18.72
C THR A 213 7.00 11.83 19.00
N ASP A 214 7.93 12.69 19.44
CA ASP A 214 7.66 14.12 19.65
C ASP A 214 8.06 15.00 18.45
N ARG A 215 8.46 14.39 17.33
CA ARG A 215 8.97 15.14 16.16
C ARG A 215 7.83 15.78 15.36
N PRO A 216 8.06 16.94 14.72
CA PRO A 216 7.16 17.48 13.72
C PRO A 216 6.88 16.49 12.59
N VAL A 217 5.68 16.55 12.03
CA VAL A 217 5.20 15.61 11.02
C VAL A 217 5.10 16.29 9.66
N LEU A 218 5.68 15.66 8.65
CA LEU A 218 5.43 15.99 7.25
C LEU A 218 4.53 14.94 6.64
N CYS A 219 3.32 15.34 6.25
CA CYS A 219 2.40 14.48 5.54
C CYS A 219 2.40 14.82 4.05
N PHE A 220 2.35 13.80 3.20
CA PHE A 220 2.24 13.93 1.77
C PHE A 220 1.19 12.95 1.26
N ALA A 221 0.18 13.46 0.57
CA ALA A 221 -0.78 12.59 -0.08
C ALA A 221 -1.15 13.03 -1.49
N GLY A 222 -1.57 12.07 -2.30
CA GLY A 222 -2.16 12.30 -3.62
C GLY A 222 -3.33 11.35 -3.87
N GLY A 223 -4.44 11.90 -4.39
CA GLY A 223 -5.67 11.14 -4.62
C GLY A 223 -6.15 10.40 -3.37
N SER A 224 -6.50 9.11 -3.51
CA SER A 224 -6.96 8.28 -2.38
C SER A 224 -5.90 8.02 -1.30
N GLY A 225 -4.62 8.37 -1.54
CA GLY A 225 -3.56 8.31 -0.52
C GLY A 225 -3.81 9.23 0.69
N ILE A 226 -4.81 10.12 0.62
CA ILE A 226 -5.28 10.87 1.79
C ILE A 226 -5.91 9.97 2.86
N ALA A 227 -6.44 8.78 2.51
CA ALA A 227 -7.11 7.90 3.47
C ALA A 227 -6.24 7.56 4.70
N PRO A 228 -5.04 6.97 4.54
CA PRO A 228 -4.22 6.65 5.69
C PRO A 228 -3.68 7.91 6.39
N ILE A 229 -3.37 9.00 5.67
CA ILE A 229 -2.98 10.29 6.29
C ILE A 229 -4.10 10.85 7.17
N LYS A 230 -5.34 10.84 6.67
CA LYS A 230 -6.53 11.22 7.42
C LYS A 230 -6.67 10.38 8.69
N ALA A 231 -6.46 9.07 8.61
CA ALA A 231 -6.49 8.20 9.77
C ALA A 231 -5.42 8.58 10.80
N LEU A 232 -4.18 8.89 10.37
CA LEU A 232 -3.10 9.37 11.24
C LEU A 232 -3.47 10.68 11.94
N LEU A 233 -3.95 11.67 11.20
CA LEU A 233 -4.31 12.98 11.76
C LEU A 233 -5.45 12.85 12.78
N GLN A 234 -6.49 12.08 12.45
CA GLN A 234 -7.60 11.84 13.38
C GLN A 234 -7.17 11.01 14.60
N HIS A 235 -6.22 10.08 14.44
CA HIS A 235 -5.64 9.35 15.56
C HIS A 235 -4.99 10.31 16.56
N MET A 236 -4.16 11.23 16.08
CA MET A 236 -3.51 12.25 16.91
C MET A 236 -4.53 13.12 17.66
N GLN A 237 -5.64 13.52 17.01
CA GLN A 237 -6.72 14.26 17.68
C GLN A 237 -7.36 13.45 18.82
N ILE A 238 -7.71 12.19 18.56
CA ILE A 238 -8.37 11.32 19.54
C ILE A 238 -7.45 11.03 20.73
N GLN A 239 -6.17 10.75 20.47
CA GLN A 239 -5.17 10.50 21.50
C GLN A 239 -4.68 11.77 22.20
N LYS A 240 -5.07 12.96 21.71
CA LYS A 240 -4.58 14.27 22.16
C LYS A 240 -3.04 14.37 22.10
N GLN A 241 -2.44 13.71 21.13
CA GLN A 241 -1.00 13.72 20.87
C GLN A 241 -0.71 14.66 19.70
N PHE A 242 -0.86 15.95 19.96
CA PHE A 242 -0.67 16.98 18.96
C PHE A 242 0.83 17.26 18.76
N ARG A 243 1.22 17.41 17.49
CA ARG A 243 2.57 17.77 17.07
C ARG A 243 2.45 18.82 15.95
N PRO A 244 3.48 19.62 15.68
CA PRO A 244 3.47 20.46 14.49
C PRO A 244 3.29 19.60 13.23
N VAL A 245 2.37 19.96 12.35
CA VAL A 245 2.07 19.24 11.10
C VAL A 245 2.19 20.19 9.92
N THR A 246 2.92 19.76 8.89
CA THR A 246 2.78 20.32 7.54
C THR A 246 2.28 19.22 6.61
N PHE A 247 1.13 19.44 5.98
CA PHE A 247 0.49 18.48 5.10
C PHE A 247 0.43 19.02 3.67
N PHE A 248 1.17 18.39 2.76
CA PHE A 248 1.07 18.63 1.33
C PHE A 248 0.06 17.67 0.70
N PHE A 249 -0.89 18.21 -0.06
CA PHE A 249 -1.82 17.40 -0.84
C PHE A 249 -1.71 17.73 -2.33
N GLY A 250 -1.19 16.76 -3.08
CA GLY A 250 -0.99 16.86 -4.52
C GLY A 250 -2.23 16.37 -5.27
N ALA A 251 -2.76 17.21 -6.14
CA ALA A 251 -3.89 16.86 -6.98
C ALA A 251 -3.71 17.47 -8.38
N ARG A 252 -4.49 17.00 -9.37
CA ARG A 252 -4.41 17.59 -10.71
C ARG A 252 -5.12 18.94 -10.71
N ARG A 253 -6.36 18.96 -10.22
CA ARG A 253 -7.24 20.13 -10.19
C ARG A 253 -7.84 20.34 -8.81
N GLU A 254 -8.45 21.51 -8.62
CA GLU A 254 -9.11 21.87 -7.36
C GLU A 254 -10.26 20.91 -7.03
N GLU A 255 -10.97 20.43 -8.05
CA GLU A 255 -12.07 19.44 -7.93
C GLU A 255 -11.62 18.06 -7.43
N ASP A 256 -10.32 17.77 -7.48
CA ASP A 256 -9.73 16.52 -7.00
C ASP A 256 -9.29 16.62 -5.52
N LEU A 257 -9.41 17.80 -4.90
CA LEU A 257 -9.05 18.00 -3.50
C LEU A 257 -10.08 17.33 -2.58
N LEU A 258 -9.62 16.31 -1.85
CA LEU A 258 -10.44 15.54 -0.91
C LEU A 258 -10.45 16.14 0.49
N TRP A 259 -11.57 15.91 1.21
CA TRP A 259 -11.70 16.15 2.65
C TRP A 259 -11.36 17.59 3.10
N GLN A 260 -11.57 18.58 2.22
CA GLN A 260 -11.19 19.98 2.47
C GLN A 260 -11.85 20.56 3.74
N GLU A 261 -13.15 20.35 3.93
CA GLU A 261 -13.87 20.82 5.13
C GLU A 261 -13.28 20.22 6.41
N GLY A 262 -12.93 18.93 6.38
CA GLY A 262 -12.33 18.27 7.54
C GLY A 262 -10.92 18.75 7.85
N LEU A 263 -10.12 19.08 6.82
CA LEU A 263 -8.80 19.69 7.00
C LEU A 263 -8.89 21.12 7.53
N GLN A 264 -9.87 21.90 7.08
CA GLN A 264 -10.14 23.22 7.63
C GLN A 264 -10.52 23.13 9.12
N GLN A 265 -11.39 22.19 9.48
CA GLN A 265 -11.76 21.95 10.87
C GLN A 265 -10.55 21.50 11.71
N ILE A 266 -9.74 20.57 11.20
CA ILE A 266 -8.51 20.15 11.85
C ILE A 266 -7.59 21.35 12.09
N GLN A 267 -7.36 22.17 11.07
CA GLN A 267 -6.49 23.33 11.21
C GLN A 267 -7.00 24.34 12.23
N ALA A 268 -8.32 24.48 12.38
CA ALA A 268 -8.92 25.36 13.40
C ALA A 268 -8.80 24.81 14.82
N ASP A 269 -8.91 23.47 14.99
CA ASP A 269 -8.94 22.81 16.30
C ASP A 269 -7.57 22.31 16.77
N TRP A 270 -6.54 22.34 15.91
CA TRP A 270 -5.21 21.82 16.24
C TRP A 270 -4.45 22.77 17.18
N PRO A 271 -4.05 22.35 18.40
CA PRO A 271 -3.36 23.24 19.35
C PRO A 271 -1.94 23.61 18.94
N GLU A 272 -1.29 22.77 18.14
CA GLU A 272 0.06 22.99 17.60
C GLU A 272 -0.01 23.67 16.21
N PRO A 273 1.11 24.10 15.62
CA PRO A 273 1.11 24.57 14.24
C PRO A 273 0.62 23.49 13.26
N PHE A 274 -0.48 23.75 12.55
CA PHE A 274 -0.98 22.91 11.47
C PHE A 274 -1.04 23.70 10.16
N ARG A 275 -0.37 23.21 9.12
CA ARG A 275 -0.32 23.86 7.80
C ARG A 275 -0.80 22.89 6.72
N TYR A 276 -1.93 23.19 6.09
CA TYR A 276 -2.38 22.48 4.89
C TYR A 276 -1.93 23.20 3.62
N LEU A 277 -1.22 22.50 2.74
CA LEU A 277 -0.59 23.01 1.52
C LEU A 277 -1.05 22.21 0.29
N PRO A 278 -2.22 22.51 -0.28
CA PRO A 278 -2.64 21.93 -1.55
C PRO A 278 -1.74 22.42 -2.70
N VAL A 279 -1.35 21.50 -3.59
CA VAL A 279 -0.51 21.76 -4.77
C VAL A 279 -1.17 21.13 -6.01
N LEU A 280 -1.46 21.95 -7.02
CA LEU A 280 -2.21 21.51 -8.20
C LEU A 280 -1.33 21.46 -9.47
N SER A 281 -1.20 20.28 -10.08
CA SER A 281 -0.29 20.08 -11.22
C SER A 281 -0.87 20.48 -12.57
N GLU A 282 -2.20 20.43 -12.73
CA GLU A 282 -2.89 20.62 -14.02
C GLU A 282 -4.04 21.64 -13.94
N GLU A 283 -4.11 22.40 -12.84
CA GLU A 283 -5.14 23.42 -12.65
C GLU A 283 -4.92 24.57 -13.64
N PRO A 284 -5.93 24.94 -14.46
CA PRO A 284 -5.76 25.94 -15.51
C PRO A 284 -5.27 27.29 -14.98
N THR A 285 -4.40 27.95 -15.74
CA THR A 285 -3.83 29.27 -15.37
C THR A 285 -4.88 30.37 -15.27
N HIS A 286 -5.99 30.23 -15.97
CA HIS A 286 -7.12 31.16 -15.94
C HIS A 286 -8.16 30.83 -14.86
N SER A 287 -7.95 29.79 -14.05
CA SER A 287 -8.85 29.46 -12.96
C SER A 287 -8.70 30.44 -11.78
N ARG A 288 -9.63 30.36 -10.83
CA ARG A 288 -9.60 31.21 -9.62
C ARG A 288 -8.60 30.72 -8.57
N TRP A 289 -7.93 29.59 -8.80
CA TRP A 289 -6.98 29.03 -7.85
C TRP A 289 -5.78 29.96 -7.63
N GLN A 290 -5.62 30.39 -6.38
CA GLN A 290 -4.52 31.24 -5.91
C GLN A 290 -3.45 30.46 -5.13
N GLY A 291 -3.64 29.15 -4.97
CA GLY A 291 -2.72 28.28 -4.25
C GLY A 291 -1.52 27.86 -5.10
N ARG A 292 -0.79 26.85 -4.60
CA ARG A 292 0.42 26.34 -5.24
C ARG A 292 0.07 25.58 -6.53
N ARG A 293 0.94 25.72 -7.52
CA ARG A 293 0.86 25.04 -8.82
C ARG A 293 2.13 24.25 -9.08
N GLY A 294 2.06 23.21 -9.91
CA GLY A 294 3.19 22.33 -10.22
C GLY A 294 3.23 21.10 -9.31
N TYR A 295 4.42 20.60 -8.99
CA TYR A 295 4.60 19.41 -8.16
C TYR A 295 5.02 19.75 -6.72
N ILE A 296 4.67 18.89 -5.76
CA ILE A 296 5.00 19.07 -4.33
C ILE A 296 6.49 19.34 -4.12
N THR A 297 7.36 18.63 -4.83
CA THR A 297 8.82 18.74 -4.72
C THR A 297 9.35 20.14 -5.03
N GLU A 298 8.66 20.93 -5.86
CA GLU A 298 9.03 22.32 -6.18
C GLU A 298 8.76 23.31 -5.04
N HIS A 299 7.93 22.92 -4.07
CA HIS A 299 7.51 23.74 -2.93
C HIS A 299 8.12 23.28 -1.62
N LEU A 300 8.53 22.02 -1.51
CA LEU A 300 8.99 21.38 -0.27
C LEU A 300 10.00 22.23 0.53
N HIS A 301 11.17 22.53 -0.04
CA HIS A 301 12.22 23.29 0.65
C HIS A 301 11.91 24.80 0.80
N LYS A 302 10.92 25.32 0.07
CA LYS A 302 10.46 26.71 0.22
C LYS A 302 9.55 26.85 1.45
N GLU A 303 8.76 25.81 1.70
CA GLU A 303 7.70 25.83 2.69
C GLU A 303 8.11 25.26 4.04
N VAL A 304 9.04 24.30 4.05
CA VAL A 304 9.45 23.58 5.26
C VAL A 304 10.90 23.91 5.59
N GLN A 305 11.10 24.49 6.78
CA GLN A 305 12.41 24.68 7.38
C GLN A 305 12.73 23.50 8.31
N HIS A 306 14.02 23.19 8.50
CA HIS A 306 14.48 22.12 9.41
C HIS A 306 13.91 20.71 9.11
N ILE A 307 13.78 20.37 7.83
CA ILE A 307 13.22 19.08 7.35
C ILE A 307 13.82 17.85 8.06
N GLY A 308 15.12 17.85 8.34
CA GLY A 308 15.80 16.71 8.99
C GLY A 308 15.36 16.37 10.42
N ASN A 309 14.56 17.24 11.06
CA ASN A 309 13.98 16.99 12.38
C ASN A 309 12.58 16.35 12.32
N CYS A 310 12.05 16.09 11.12
CA CYS A 310 10.69 15.57 10.94
C CYS A 310 10.63 14.05 10.83
N ASP A 311 9.47 13.49 11.16
CA ASP A 311 9.02 12.19 10.63
C ASP A 311 8.13 12.47 9.40
N ALA A 312 8.36 11.76 8.29
CA ALA A 312 7.66 11.96 7.03
C ALA A 312 6.76 10.78 6.68
N TYR A 313 5.51 11.07 6.29
CA TYR A 313 4.49 10.09 5.91
C TYR A 313 4.00 10.39 4.50
N LEU A 314 4.32 9.51 3.55
CA LEU A 314 4.04 9.66 2.13
C LEU A 314 3.07 8.57 1.67
N CYS A 315 1.93 8.95 1.11
CA CYS A 315 0.98 7.97 0.57
C CYS A 315 0.30 8.42 -0.72
N GLY A 316 0.27 7.56 -1.75
CA GLY A 316 -0.45 7.86 -2.98
C GLY A 316 0.18 7.24 -4.22
N PRO A 317 0.07 7.90 -5.39
CA PRO A 317 0.65 7.40 -6.64
C PRO A 317 2.17 7.18 -6.52
N PRO A 318 2.70 6.07 -7.07
CA PRO A 318 4.12 5.74 -6.95
C PRO A 318 5.03 6.85 -7.44
N GLU A 319 4.73 7.49 -8.58
CA GLU A 319 5.58 8.57 -9.10
C GLU A 319 5.71 9.77 -8.12
N MET A 320 4.64 10.07 -7.39
CA MET A 320 4.63 11.14 -6.41
C MET A 320 5.44 10.73 -5.17
N VAL A 321 5.20 9.52 -4.66
CA VAL A 321 5.92 9.01 -3.49
C VAL A 321 7.41 8.91 -3.76
N ASP A 322 7.82 8.35 -4.90
CA ASP A 322 9.23 8.19 -5.28
C ASP A 322 9.95 9.54 -5.42
N ALA A 323 9.30 10.52 -6.04
CA ALA A 323 9.87 11.86 -6.22
C ALA A 323 10.08 12.59 -4.88
N ILE A 324 9.10 12.51 -3.97
CA ILE A 324 9.19 13.16 -2.66
C ILE A 324 10.18 12.40 -1.76
N GLU A 325 10.16 11.07 -1.75
CA GLU A 325 11.11 10.27 -1.00
C GLU A 325 12.55 10.58 -1.43
N THR A 326 12.81 10.65 -2.73
CA THR A 326 14.12 11.05 -3.28
C THR A 326 14.52 12.43 -2.79
N ALA A 327 13.60 13.41 -2.81
CA ALA A 327 13.87 14.76 -2.34
C ALA A 327 14.18 14.83 -0.83
N LEU A 328 13.54 13.97 -0.03
CA LEU A 328 13.71 13.95 1.43
C LEU A 328 14.96 13.19 1.90
N ARG A 329 15.46 12.21 1.13
CA ARG A 329 16.59 11.35 1.53
C ARG A 329 17.89 12.09 1.85
N ALA A 330 18.06 13.31 1.35
CA ALA A 330 19.21 14.15 1.69
C ALA A 330 19.12 14.77 3.10
N ASP A 331 17.90 14.95 3.62
CA ASP A 331 17.64 15.65 4.87
C ASP A 331 17.16 14.74 6.00
N ILE A 332 16.33 13.73 5.68
CA ILE A 332 15.67 12.83 6.63
C ILE A 332 16.29 11.43 6.50
N PRO A 333 16.69 10.80 7.62
CA PRO A 333 17.21 9.44 7.58
C PRO A 333 16.10 8.44 7.18
N PRO A 334 16.42 7.35 6.45
CA PRO A 334 15.42 6.46 5.86
C PRO A 334 14.40 5.89 6.85
N GLU A 335 14.80 5.61 8.09
CA GLU A 335 13.92 5.06 9.12
C GLU A 335 12.80 6.01 9.59
N ARG A 336 12.86 7.29 9.19
CA ARG A 336 11.82 8.31 9.46
C ARG A 336 11.03 8.70 8.21
N ILE A 337 11.25 8.03 7.08
CA ILE A 337 10.47 8.21 5.86
C ILE A 337 9.57 6.99 5.69
N HIS A 338 8.30 7.16 6.01
CA HIS A 338 7.28 6.12 5.95
C HIS A 338 6.48 6.26 4.64
N CYS A 339 6.54 5.24 3.78
CA CYS A 339 5.93 5.28 2.45
C CYS A 339 4.84 4.20 2.28
N ASP A 340 3.71 4.56 1.67
CA ASP A 340 2.68 3.63 1.21
C ASP A 340 2.29 3.94 -0.24
N LYS A 341 2.75 3.10 -1.17
CA LYS A 341 2.58 3.31 -2.62
C LYS A 341 1.36 2.56 -3.15
N PHE A 342 0.43 3.30 -3.74
CA PHE A 342 -0.79 2.73 -4.30
C PHE A 342 -0.57 2.30 -5.74
N LEU A 343 -0.30 1.01 -5.92
CA LEU A 343 -0.07 0.44 -7.24
C LEU A 343 -1.39 0.07 -7.90
N ASP A 344 -1.48 0.33 -9.20
CA ASP A 344 -2.46 -0.26 -10.10
C ASP A 344 -1.75 -1.02 -11.25
N GLN A 345 -2.51 -1.59 -12.18
CA GLN A 345 -1.93 -2.31 -13.33
C GLN A 345 -1.04 -1.42 -14.22
N ARG A 346 -1.33 -0.12 -14.33
CA ARG A 346 -0.54 0.80 -15.14
C ARG A 346 0.79 1.08 -14.46
N SER A 347 0.78 1.37 -13.17
CA SER A 347 2.01 1.55 -12.38
C SER A 347 2.87 0.29 -12.40
N VAL A 348 2.27 -0.89 -12.24
CA VAL A 348 2.99 -2.17 -12.30
C VAL A 348 3.62 -2.39 -13.68
N SER A 349 2.91 -2.06 -14.75
CA SER A 349 3.44 -2.20 -16.12
C SER A 349 4.62 -1.25 -16.36
N ALA A 350 4.54 -0.01 -15.90
CA ALA A 350 5.64 0.95 -15.99
C ALA A 350 6.87 0.51 -15.18
N LEU A 351 6.67 0.00 -13.96
CA LEU A 351 7.77 -0.52 -13.12
C LEU A 351 8.46 -1.73 -13.76
N LYS A 352 7.70 -2.63 -14.39
CA LYS A 352 8.28 -3.76 -15.13
C LYS A 352 9.12 -3.30 -16.31
N GLN A 353 8.59 -2.37 -17.12
CA GLN A 353 9.32 -1.82 -18.25
C GLN A 353 10.64 -1.15 -17.83
N ALA A 354 10.62 -0.40 -16.72
CA ALA A 354 11.83 0.22 -16.17
C ALA A 354 12.84 -0.83 -15.66
N GLN A 355 12.38 -1.91 -15.05
CA GLN A 355 13.24 -3.01 -14.60
C GLN A 355 13.88 -3.78 -15.75
N ASP A 356 13.10 -4.07 -16.79
CA ASP A 356 13.59 -4.78 -17.99
C ASP A 356 14.66 -3.92 -18.71
N GLN A 357 14.41 -2.61 -18.88
CA GLN A 357 15.39 -1.69 -19.45
C GLN A 357 16.69 -1.60 -18.64
N TYR A 358 16.62 -1.62 -17.30
CA TYR A 358 17.80 -1.58 -16.46
C TYR A 358 18.61 -2.90 -16.53
N ALA A 359 17.93 -4.04 -16.65
CA ALA A 359 18.56 -5.34 -16.83
C ALA A 359 19.26 -5.47 -18.19
N ASP A 360 18.73 -4.84 -19.24
CA ASP A 360 19.33 -4.79 -20.57
C ASP A 360 20.58 -3.90 -20.64
N ILE A 361 20.71 -2.91 -19.76
CA ILE A 361 21.90 -2.03 -19.69
C ILE A 361 23.06 -2.70 -18.92
N GLN A 362 22.77 -3.70 -18.07
CA GLN A 362 23.77 -4.40 -17.27
C GLN A 362 24.25 -5.73 -17.88
N ASN A 363 23.66 -6.17 -18.99
CA ASN A 363 24.13 -7.30 -19.81
C ASN A 363 24.80 -6.80 -21.09
#